data_AF-A0A7J4B405-F1
#
_entry.id   AF-A0A7J4B405-F1
#
_cell.length_a   1.000
_cell.length_b   1.000
_cell.length_c   1.000
_cell.angle_alpha   90.00
_cell.angle_beta   90.00
_cell.angle_gamma   90.00
#
_symmetry.space_group_name_H-M   'P 1'
#
loop_
_entity.id
_entity.type
_entity.pdbx_description
1 polymer ?
#
loop_
_entity_poly.entity_id
_entity_poly.type
_entity_poly.pdbx_seq_one_letter_code
_entity_poly.pdbx_strand_id
1 'polypeptide(L)'
;MKFAIYILTALLLGFALAFAGFPETLNNICVDMKATMPLIAFTLLVFAGLIYAGGQVLGAEFRSRTNVWATTIAIGALIGMLIAFSAPWLVTTIAGAMGEDLENYDYSCKEKIY
;
A
#
# COMPACT_ATOMS: atom_id res chain seq x y z
N MET A 1 -36.99 29.61 6.81
CA MET A 1 -35.61 29.85 6.32
C MET A 1 -34.55 29.64 7.40
N LYS A 2 -34.68 30.20 8.62
CA LYS A 2 -33.69 30.04 9.71
C LYS A 2 -33.43 28.58 10.13
N PHE A 3 -34.45 27.74 10.20
CA PHE A 3 -34.30 26.31 10.52
C PHE A 3 -33.46 25.51 9.50
N ALA A 4 -33.56 25.85 8.21
CA ALA A 4 -32.76 25.19 7.18
C ALA A 4 -31.26 25.54 7.32
N ILE A 5 -30.96 26.78 7.75
CA ILE A 5 -29.58 27.23 7.97
C ILE A 5 -28.95 26.47 9.14
N TYR A 6 -29.68 26.25 10.24
CA TYR A 6 -29.16 25.49 11.39
C TYR A 6 -28.91 24.01 11.08
N ILE A 7 -29.74 23.40 10.23
CA ILE A 7 -29.55 22.02 9.78
C ILE A 7 -28.30 21.93 8.89
N LEU A 8 -28.11 22.89 7.99
CA LEU A 8 -26.97 22.92 7.07
C LEU A 8 -25.65 23.16 7.81
N THR A 9 -25.63 24.04 8.82
CA THR A 9 -24.44 24.26 9.65
C THR A 9 -24.12 23.06 10.53
N ALA A 10 -25.12 22.39 11.11
CA ALA A 10 -24.92 21.16 11.89
C ALA A 10 -24.34 20.02 11.03
N LEU A 11 -24.79 19.89 9.78
CA LEU A 11 -24.34 18.85 8.86
C LEU A 11 -22.90 19.11 8.37
N LEU A 12 -22.55 20.38 8.11
CA LEU A 12 -21.17 20.76 7.77
C LEU A 12 -20.21 20.59 8.95
N LEU A 13 -20.65 20.88 10.18
CA LEU A 13 -19.85 20.64 11.39
C LEU A 13 -19.64 19.14 11.64
N GLY A 14 -20.67 18.31 11.44
CA GLY A 14 -20.54 16.86 11.52
C GLY A 14 -19.56 16.29 10.49
N PHE A 15 -19.58 16.81 9.26
CA PHE A 15 -18.65 16.42 8.22
C PHE A 15 -17.20 16.86 8.52
N ALA A 16 -17.01 18.09 9.02
CA ALA A 16 -15.69 18.59 9.39
C ALA A 16 -15.06 17.77 10.54
N LEU A 17 -15.85 17.39 11.55
CA LEU A 17 -15.38 16.56 12.66
C LEU A 17 -15.04 15.13 12.22
N ALA A 18 -15.75 14.57 11.24
CA ALA A 18 -15.45 13.25 10.68
C ALA A 18 -14.13 13.22 9.89
N PHE A 19 -13.74 14.36 9.28
CA PHE A 19 -12.53 14.45 8.46
C PHE A 19 -11.28 14.91 9.22
N ALA A 20 -11.42 15.38 10.46
CA ALA A 20 -10.32 15.95 11.25
C ALA A 20 -9.17 14.96 11.53
N GLY A 21 -9.44 13.64 11.56
CA GLY A 21 -8.43 12.59 11.79
C GLY A 21 -7.94 11.86 10.53
N PHE A 22 -8.41 12.25 9.35
CA PHE A 22 -8.05 11.60 8.09
C PHE A 22 -6.54 11.62 7.77
N PRO A 23 -5.82 12.75 7.89
CA PRO A 23 -4.39 12.78 7.55
C PRO A 23 -3.55 11.92 8.50
N GLU A 24 -3.88 11.86 9.78
CA GLU A 24 -3.16 11.00 10.75
C GLU A 24 -3.41 9.51 10.48
N THR A 25 -4.64 9.15 10.12
CA THR A 25 -4.99 7.78 9.73
C THR A 25 -4.23 7.34 8.48
N LEU A 26 -4.13 8.21 7.47
CA LEU A 26 -3.34 7.95 6.26
C LEU A 26 -1.85 7.76 6.57
N ASN A 27 -1.29 8.57 7.49
CA ASN A 27 0.10 8.41 7.90
C ASN A 27 0.35 7.07 8.63
N ASN A 28 -0.55 6.65 9.52
CA ASN A 28 -0.41 5.36 10.21
C ASN A 28 -0.47 4.19 9.22
N ILE A 29 -1.39 4.23 8.26
CA ILE A 29 -1.46 3.22 7.19
C ILE A 29 -0.17 3.20 6.36
N CYS A 30 0.39 4.38 6.05
CA CYS A 30 1.65 4.51 5.31
C CYS A 30 2.82 3.85 6.06
N VAL A 31 2.96 4.11 7.37
CA VAL A 31 4.00 3.51 8.22
C VAL A 31 3.81 2.00 8.33
N ASP A 32 2.59 1.54 8.62
CA ASP A 32 2.29 0.10 8.72
C ASP A 32 2.54 -0.63 7.41
N MET A 33 2.17 -0.03 6.28
CA MET A 33 2.40 -0.60 4.96
C MET A 33 3.90 -0.67 4.65
N LYS A 34 4.68 0.37 4.94
CA LYS A 34 6.15 0.34 4.76
C LYS A 34 6.82 -0.74 5.62
N ALA A 35 6.37 -0.94 6.85
CA ALA A 35 6.93 -1.95 7.75
C ALA A 35 6.57 -3.38 7.33
N THR A 36 5.34 -3.61 6.85
CA THR A 36 4.83 -4.95 6.55
C THR A 36 5.11 -5.43 5.14
N MET A 37 5.25 -4.53 4.16
CA MET A 37 5.45 -4.88 2.75
C MET A 37 6.69 -5.74 2.47
N PRO A 38 7.90 -5.46 3.01
CA PRO A 38 9.07 -6.33 2.77
C PRO A 38 8.89 -7.71 3.40
N LEU A 39 8.23 -7.78 4.56
CA LEU A 39 7.93 -9.05 5.24
C LEU A 39 6.97 -9.91 4.40
N ILE A 40 5.91 -9.30 3.85
CA ILE A 40 4.95 -9.99 3.00
C ILE A 40 5.61 -10.44 1.70
N ALA A 41 6.42 -9.60 1.06
CA ALA A 41 7.12 -9.96 -0.17
C ALA A 41 8.07 -11.15 0.03
N PHE A 42 8.80 -11.17 1.16
CA PHE A 42 9.68 -12.28 1.50
C PHE A 42 8.91 -13.58 1.78
N THR A 43 7.82 -13.50 2.55
CA THR A 43 6.99 -14.69 2.84
C THR A 43 6.36 -15.26 1.56
N LEU A 44 5.90 -14.42 0.64
CA LEU A 44 5.39 -14.87 -0.67
C LEU A 44 6.45 -15.60 -1.50
N LEU A 45 7.71 -15.15 -1.49
CA LEU A 45 8.80 -15.86 -2.17
C LEU A 45 9.08 -17.23 -1.54
N VAL A 46 9.05 -17.33 -0.20
CA VAL A 46 9.18 -18.61 0.50
C VAL A 46 8.02 -19.55 0.15
N PHE A 47 6.78 -19.04 0.15
CA PHE A 47 5.61 -19.82 -0.26
C PHE A 47 5.68 -20.28 -1.72
N ALA A 48 6.16 -19.43 -2.64
CA ALA A 48 6.38 -19.83 -4.02
C ALA A 48 7.36 -21.01 -4.12
N GLY A 49 8.46 -20.97 -3.35
CA GLY A 49 9.43 -22.07 -3.27
C GLY A 49 8.82 -23.35 -2.70
N LEU A 50 8.02 -23.25 -1.64
CA LEU A 50 7.32 -24.39 -1.04
C LEU A 50 6.28 -25.01 -2.00
N ILE A 51 5.52 -24.19 -2.71
CA ILE A 51 4.53 -24.66 -3.69
C ILE A 51 5.23 -25.34 -4.86
N TYR A 52 6.35 -24.78 -5.33
CA TYR A 52 7.15 -25.40 -6.38
C TYR A 52 7.70 -26.76 -5.94
N ALA A 53 8.31 -26.83 -4.75
CA ALA A 53 8.86 -28.06 -4.19
C ALA A 53 7.76 -29.11 -3.94
N GLY A 54 6.62 -28.71 -3.38
CA GLY A 54 5.45 -29.57 -3.19
C GLY A 54 4.91 -30.12 -4.52
N GLY A 55 4.93 -29.29 -5.56
CA GLY A 55 4.59 -29.69 -6.92
C GLY A 55 5.47 -30.80 -7.51
N GLN A 56 6.73 -30.91 -7.07
CA GLN A 56 7.64 -31.96 -7.54
C GLN A 56 7.36 -33.33 -6.92
N VAL A 57 6.78 -33.35 -5.71
CA VAL A 57 6.44 -34.59 -4.99
C VAL A 57 5.07 -35.13 -5.42
N LEU A 58 4.22 -34.25 -5.93
CA LEU A 58 2.86 -34.58 -6.37
C LEU A 58 2.83 -35.01 -7.85
N GLY A 59 1.77 -35.74 -8.22
CA GLY A 59 1.60 -36.31 -9.56
C GLY A 59 1.59 -35.29 -10.69
N ALA A 60 1.70 -35.78 -11.94
CA ALA A 60 1.85 -34.96 -13.14
C ALA A 60 0.78 -33.87 -13.32
N GLU A 61 -0.45 -34.12 -12.88
CA GLU A 61 -1.57 -33.17 -12.95
C GLU A 61 -1.40 -31.99 -11.99
N PHE A 62 -0.89 -32.24 -10.78
CA PHE A 62 -0.66 -31.21 -9.78
C PHE A 62 0.63 -30.43 -10.03
N ARG A 63 1.64 -31.07 -10.63
CA ARG A 63 2.91 -30.43 -11.00
C ARG A 63 2.74 -29.29 -12.00
N SER A 64 1.86 -29.46 -12.99
CA SER A 64 1.63 -28.39 -13.99
C SER A 64 0.97 -27.16 -13.36
N ARG A 65 -0.01 -27.38 -12.47
CA ARG A 65 -0.73 -26.31 -11.77
C ARG A 65 0.14 -25.58 -10.76
N THR A 66 0.88 -26.34 -9.94
CA THR A 66 1.79 -25.77 -8.93
C THR A 66 2.94 -24.99 -9.54
N ASN A 67 3.45 -25.40 -10.71
CA ASN A 67 4.43 -24.60 -11.45
C ASN A 67 3.86 -23.24 -11.88
N VAL A 68 2.62 -23.20 -12.37
CA VAL A 68 1.97 -21.94 -12.75
C VAL A 68 1.72 -21.07 -11.52
N TRP A 69 1.25 -21.65 -10.42
CA TRP A 69 0.99 -20.89 -9.18
C TRP A 69 2.27 -20.35 -8.56
N ALA A 70 3.33 -21.15 -8.50
CA ALA A 70 4.61 -20.73 -7.95
C ALA A 70 5.21 -19.56 -8.74
N THR A 71 5.15 -19.60 -10.07
CA THR A 71 5.69 -18.52 -10.90
C THR A 71 4.87 -17.25 -10.82
N THR A 72 3.53 -17.32 -10.80
CA THR A 72 2.70 -16.13 -10.63
C THR A 72 2.88 -15.48 -9.27
N ILE A 73 3.02 -16.26 -8.20
CA ILE A 73 3.33 -15.75 -6.85
C ILE A 73 4.71 -15.10 -6.83
N ALA A 74 5.73 -15.75 -7.40
CA ALA A 74 7.09 -15.22 -7.42
C ALA A 74 7.18 -13.91 -8.22
N ILE A 75 6.58 -13.86 -9.42
CA ILE A 75 6.56 -12.65 -10.26
C ILE A 75 5.78 -11.53 -9.58
N GLY A 76 4.62 -11.84 -8.98
CA GLY A 76 3.82 -10.86 -8.24
C GLY A 76 4.59 -10.25 -7.06
N ALA A 77 5.32 -11.08 -6.30
CA ALA A 77 6.16 -10.63 -5.20
C ALA A 77 7.32 -9.73 -5.68
N LEU A 78 7.99 -10.11 -6.79
CA LEU A 78 9.07 -9.33 -7.37
C LEU A 78 8.60 -7.97 -7.90
N ILE A 79 7.50 -7.95 -8.66
CA ILE A 79 6.93 -6.71 -9.18
C ILE A 79 6.45 -5.81 -8.04
N GLY A 80 5.76 -6.36 -7.04
CA GLY A 80 5.29 -5.61 -5.88
C GLY A 80 6.44 -4.97 -5.10
N MET A 81 7.54 -5.72 -4.91
CA MET A 81 8.76 -5.20 -4.30
C MET A 81 9.38 -4.07 -5.15
N LEU A 82 9.48 -4.25 -6.47
CA LEU A 82 10.04 -3.24 -7.37
C LEU A 82 9.22 -1.95 -7.37
N ILE A 83 7.90 -2.04 -7.34
CA ILE A 83 7.01 -0.88 -7.21
C ILE A 83 7.22 -0.20 -5.86
N ALA A 84 7.31 -0.95 -4.76
CA ALA A 84 7.53 -0.38 -3.42
C ALA A 84 8.81 0.45 -3.34
N PHE A 85 9.90 -0.03 -3.95
CA PHE A 85 11.18 0.68 -3.98
C PHE A 85 11.18 1.88 -4.93
N SER A 86 10.50 1.78 -6.08
CA SER A 86 10.48 2.85 -7.10
C SER A 86 9.43 3.93 -6.85
N ALA A 87 8.39 3.65 -6.07
CA ALA A 87 7.29 4.58 -5.77
C ALA A 87 7.74 5.96 -5.24
N PRO A 88 8.59 6.10 -4.20
CA PRO A 88 8.98 7.42 -3.71
C PRO A 88 9.76 8.23 -4.75
N TRP A 89 10.62 7.57 -5.53
CA TRP A 89 11.35 8.22 -6.62
C TRP A 89 10.42 8.67 -7.76
N LEU A 90 9.41 7.86 -8.09
CA LEU A 90 8.44 8.20 -9.13
C LEU A 90 7.58 9.41 -8.73
N VAL A 91 7.10 9.43 -7.48
CA VAL A 91 6.26 10.52 -6.96
C VAL A 91 7.03 11.83 -6.90
N THR A 92 8.28 11.82 -6.43
CA THR A 92 9.13 13.02 -6.38
C THR A 92 9.44 13.58 -7.77
N THR A 93 9.66 12.70 -8.76
CA THR A 93 9.92 13.10 -10.15
C THR A 93 8.69 13.75 -10.79
N ILE A 94 7.50 13.16 -10.58
CA ILE A 94 6.25 13.70 -11.13
C ILE A 94 5.89 15.03 -10.45
N ALA A 95 5.97 15.09 -9.12
CA ALA A 95 5.65 16.30 -8.39
C ALA A 95 6.61 17.47 -8.73
N GLY A 96 7.90 17.18 -8.91
CA GLY A 96 8.89 18.17 -9.36
C GLY A 96 8.62 18.69 -10.78
N ALA A 97 8.05 17.85 -11.66
CA ALA A 97 7.66 18.27 -13.01
C ALA A 97 6.39 19.15 -13.04
N MET A 98 5.56 19.10 -12.00
CA MET A 98 4.29 19.83 -11.91
C MET A 98 4.41 21.24 -11.30
N GLY A 99 5.60 21.63 -10.82
CA GLY A 99 5.86 23.00 -10.33
C GLY A 99 5.19 23.34 -9.00
N GLU A 100 4.77 22.34 -8.22
CA GLU A 100 4.37 22.56 -6.83
C GLU A 100 5.63 22.72 -5.96
N ASP A 101 5.65 23.75 -5.11
CA ASP A 101 6.69 23.96 -4.10
C ASP A 101 6.68 22.77 -3.12
N LEU A 102 7.51 21.77 -3.43
CA LEU A 102 7.72 20.51 -2.72
C LEU A 102 8.26 20.68 -1.28
N GLU A 103 8.43 21.91 -0.80
CA GLU A 103 9.05 22.21 0.49
C GLU A 103 8.15 21.80 1.68
N ASN A 104 6.85 21.56 1.46
CA ASN A 104 5.90 21.22 2.53
C ASN A 104 5.09 19.93 2.34
N TYR A 105 5.25 19.24 1.21
CA TYR A 105 4.67 17.90 1.04
C TYR A 105 5.66 16.85 1.53
N ASP A 106 5.50 16.45 2.79
CA ASP A 106 6.22 15.30 3.34
C ASP A 106 5.61 14.00 2.77
N TYR A 107 6.12 13.56 1.62
CA TYR A 107 5.80 12.25 1.03
C TYR A 107 6.49 11.09 1.77
N SER A 108 7.27 11.39 2.80
CA SER A 108 7.77 10.39 3.73
C SER A 108 6.70 10.16 4.80
N CYS A 109 6.24 8.92 4.96
CA CYS A 109 5.45 8.57 6.15
C CYS A 109 6.26 9.01 7.38
N LYS A 110 5.76 9.98 8.15
CA LYS A 110 6.44 10.43 9.37
C LYS A 110 6.31 9.31 10.39
N GLU A 111 7.45 8.73 10.76
CA GLU A 111 7.54 7.84 11.90
C GLU A 111 7.12 8.64 13.15
N LYS A 112 6.16 8.12 13.93
CA LYS A 112 5.80 8.73 15.22
C LYS A 112 6.99 8.56 16.16
N ILE A 113 7.80 9.61 16.31
CA ILE A 113 8.76 9.71 17.40
C ILE A 113 7.95 9.95 18.67
N TYR A 114 7.83 8.94 19.51
CA TYR A 114 7.32 9.08 20.88
C TYR A 114 8.36 9.76 21.77
#